data_AF-A0A356AVG6-F1
#
_entry.id   AF-A0A356AVG6-F1
#
_cell.length_a   1.000
_cell.length_b   1.000
_cell.length_c   1.000
_cell.angle_alpha   90.00
_cell.angle_beta   90.00
_cell.angle_gamma   90.00
#
_symmetry.space_group_name_H-M   'P 1'
#
loop_
_entity.id
_entity.type
_entity.pdbx_description
1 polymer ?
#
loop_
_entity_poly.entity_id
_entity_poly.type
_entity_poly.pdbx_seq_one_letter_code
_entity_poly.pdbx_strand_id
1 'polypeptide(L)' 'MCKVDTENLCLLRETEKAITPERGARMGNFGVTHLSDHKSIVVTTEWMQPLGCQKYGSNNAIYAVSVTD' A
#
# COMPACT_ATOMS: atom_id res chain seq x y z
N MET A 1 -10.16 6.42 -11.29
CA MET A 1 -10.24 6.65 -9.83
C MET A 1 -10.54 5.32 -9.17
N CYS A 2 -9.94 5.03 -8.00
CA CYS A 2 -10.29 3.83 -7.24
C CYS A 2 -11.72 3.99 -6.70
N LYS A 3 -12.53 2.93 -6.72
CA LYS A 3 -13.94 2.97 -6.32
C LYS A 3 -14.21 1.93 -5.24
N VAL A 4 -15.04 2.32 -4.27
CA VAL A 4 -15.54 1.45 -3.20
C VAL A 4 -16.94 0.99 -3.57
N ASP A 5 -17.19 -0.30 -3.46
CA ASP A 5 -18.54 -0.87 -3.37
C ASP A 5 -19.04 -0.65 -1.94
N THR A 6 -20.03 0.23 -1.78
CA THR A 6 -20.58 0.60 -0.47
C THR A 6 -21.54 -0.44 0.11
N GLU A 7 -22.03 -1.38 -0.70
CA GLU A 7 -22.89 -2.48 -0.22
C GLU A 7 -22.03 -3.60 0.36
N ASN A 8 -20.96 -3.98 -0.35
CA ASN A 8 -20.06 -5.07 0.05
C ASN A 8 -18.83 -4.60 0.85
N LEU A 9 -18.66 -3.29 1.02
CA LEU A 9 -17.55 -2.65 1.75
C LEU A 9 -16.15 -3.07 1.25
N CYS A 10 -15.99 -3.18 -0.07
CA CYS A 10 -14.73 -3.58 -0.71
C CYS A 10 -14.36 -2.64 -1.86
N LEU A 11 -13.13 -2.74 -2.35
CA LEU A 11 -12.72 -2.02 -3.57
C LEU A 11 -13.20 -2.77 -4.81
N LEU A 12 -13.65 -2.02 -5.82
CA LEU A 12 -13.89 -2.58 -7.16
C LEU A 12 -12.55 -2.97 -7.77
N ARG A 13 -12.34 -4.27 -7.98
CA ARG A 13 -11.05 -4.86 -8.37
C ARG A 13 -10.42 -4.20 -9.60
N GLU A 14 -11.25 -3.87 -10.60
CA GLU A 14 -10.84 -3.20 -11.85
C GLU A 14 -10.34 -1.77 -11.65
N THR A 15 -10.65 -1.16 -10.50
CA THR A 15 -10.28 0.22 -10.16
C THR A 15 -9.16 0.32 -9.14
N GLU A 16 -8.74 -0.81 -8.56
CA GLU A 16 -7.68 -0.86 -7.56
C GLU A 16 -6.37 -0.28 -8.10
N LYS A 17 -5.60 0.35 -7.20
CA LYS A 17 -4.26 0.85 -7.48
C LYS A 17 -3.30 0.40 -6.40
N ALA A 18 -2.19 -0.22 -6.80
CA ALA A 18 -1.09 -0.49 -5.90
C ALA A 18 -0.43 0.84 -5.49
N ILE A 19 -0.28 1.06 -4.18
CA ILE A 19 0.35 2.26 -3.62
C ILE A 19 1.84 2.04 -3.28
N THR A 20 2.28 0.79 -3.22
CA THR A 20 3.68 0.40 -3.04
C THR A 20 4.11 -0.58 -4.13
N PRO A 21 5.39 -0.62 -4.50
CA PRO A 21 5.92 -1.68 -5.37
C PRO A 21 5.75 -3.06 -4.74
N GLU A 22 5.50 -4.07 -5.57
CA GLU A 22 5.56 -5.47 -5.16
C GLU A 22 6.97 -6.00 -5.42
N ARG A 23 7.80 -6.06 -4.37
CA ARG A 23 9.20 -6.51 -4.46
C ARG A 23 9.45 -7.86 -3.79
N GLY A 24 8.40 -8.64 -3.57
CA GLY A 24 8.46 -9.98 -2.97
C GLY A 24 8.58 -10.04 -1.44
N ALA A 25 8.81 -8.91 -0.75
CA ALA A 25 8.65 -8.84 0.69
C ALA A 25 7.17 -8.73 1.08
N ARG A 26 6.80 -9.32 2.21
CA ARG A 26 5.52 -9.02 2.86
C ARG A 26 5.50 -7.56 3.30
N MET A 27 4.35 -6.91 3.25
CA MET A 27 4.19 -5.61 3.88
C MET A 27 3.98 -5.80 5.39
N GLY A 28 4.75 -5.06 6.17
CA GLY A 28 4.65 -5.00 7.63
C GLY A 28 3.52 -4.08 8.07
N ASN A 29 3.66 -3.53 9.28
CA ASN A 29 2.66 -2.63 9.86
C ASN A 29 2.32 -1.49 8.90
N PHE A 30 1.03 -1.27 8.70
CA PHE A 30 0.52 -0.15 7.94
C PHE A 30 -0.14 0.87 8.87
N GLY A 31 -0.02 2.15 8.51
CA GLY A 31 -0.71 3.25 9.17
C GLY A 31 -1.25 4.22 8.14
N VAL A 32 -2.41 4.82 8.44
CA VAL A 32 -3.01 5.85 7.60
C VAL A 32 -3.16 7.11 8.43
N THR A 33 -2.67 8.24 7.90
CA THR A 33 -2.84 9.56 8.48
C THR A 33 -3.66 10.42 7.53
N HIS A 34 -4.85 10.82 7.98
CA HIS A 34 -5.66 11.81 7.29
C HIS A 34 -5.01 13.20 7.45
N LEU A 35 -4.77 13.89 6.33
CA LEU A 35 -4.24 15.26 6.35
C LEU A 35 -5.30 16.30 6.00
N SER A 36 -6.17 16.00 5.03
CA SER A 36 -7.30 16.84 4.62
C SER A 36 -8.32 16.01 3.81
N ASP A 37 -9.45 16.63 3.45
CA ASP A 37 -10.53 16.03 2.65
C ASP A 37 -10.04 15.33 1.37
N HIS A 38 -8.94 15.83 0.80
CA HIS A 38 -8.39 15.40 -0.49
C HIS A 38 -6.98 14.77 -0.37
N LYS A 39 -6.51 14.51 0.86
CA LYS A 39 -5.15 14.00 1.07
C LYS A 39 -5.02 13.13 2.31
N SER A 40 -4.45 11.95 2.10
CA SER A 40 -3.99 11.07 3.18
C SER A 40 -2.57 10.58 2.91
N ILE A 41 -1.85 10.24 3.97
CA ILE A 41 -0.58 9.53 3.88
C ILE A 41 -0.79 8.10 4.37
N VAL A 42 -0.38 7.13 3.55
CA VAL A 42 -0.28 5.73 3.96
C VAL A 42 1.19 5.41 4.19
N VAL A 43 1.52 4.88 5.35
CA VAL A 43 2.87 4.41 5.68
C VAL A 43 2.84 2.90 5.81
N THR A 44 3.82 2.22 5.22
CA THR A 44 4.07 0.80 5.41
C THR A 44 5.56 0.51 5.26
N THR A 45 5.99 -0.70 5.60
CA THR A 45 7.39 -1.12 5.51
C THR A 45 7.48 -2.48 4.86
N GLU A 46 8.53 -2.74 4.10
CA GLU A 46 8.89 -4.11 3.73
C GLU A 46 9.27 -4.88 4.99
N TRP A 47 8.54 -5.95 5.30
CA TRP A 47 8.96 -6.96 6.25
C TRP A 47 9.68 -8.05 5.47
N MET A 48 10.99 -8.19 5.69
CA MET A 48 11.90 -9.02 4.87
C MET A 48 11.65 -10.53 5.01
N GLN A 49 10.50 -10.97 4.52
CA GLN A 49 10.01 -12.33 4.43
C GLN A 49 9.29 -12.56 3.09
N PRO A 50 9.36 -13.78 2.52
CA PRO A 50 10.16 -14.90 2.99
C PRO A 50 11.66 -14.66 2.75
N LEU A 51 12.51 -15.53 3.33
CA LEU A 51 13.94 -15.50 3.07
C LEU A 51 14.22 -15.53 1.56
N GLY A 52 15.06 -14.61 1.09
CA GLY A 52 15.40 -14.47 -0.33
C GLY A 52 14.51 -13.51 -1.11
N CYS A 53 13.59 -12.78 -0.48
CA CYS A 53 12.79 -11.74 -1.15
C CYS A 53 13.65 -10.63 -1.80
N GLN A 54 14.89 -10.44 -1.35
CA GLN A 54 15.85 -9.49 -1.92
C GLN A 54 16.09 -9.71 -3.42
N LYS A 55 15.98 -10.96 -3.91
CA LYS A 55 16.15 -11.28 -5.33
C LYS A 55 15.09 -10.64 -6.23
N TYR A 56 13.97 -10.19 -5.64
CA TYR A 56 12.90 -9.45 -6.30
C TYR A 56 12.98 -7.93 -6.03
N GLY A 57 14.07 -7.46 -5.42
CA GLY A 57 14.35 -6.04 -5.21
C GLY A 57 14.00 -5.48 -3.83
N SER A 58 13.47 -6.29 -2.91
CA SER A 58 13.20 -5.84 -1.54
C SER A 58 14.49 -5.50 -0.81
N ASN A 59 14.50 -4.39 -0.08
CA ASN A 59 15.66 -3.89 0.66
C ASN A 59 15.31 -3.30 2.02
N ASN A 60 14.18 -3.74 2.61
CA ASN A 60 13.67 -3.29 3.91
C ASN A 60 13.21 -1.81 3.85
N ALA A 61 12.66 -1.39 2.71
CA ALA A 61 12.21 -0.03 2.48
C ALA A 61 11.04 0.35 3.40
N ILE A 62 11.00 1.62 3.78
CA ILE A 62 9.83 2.28 4.36
C ILE A 62 9.18 3.08 3.24
N TYR A 63 7.87 2.89 3.05
CA TYR A 63 7.08 3.64 2.08
C TYR A 63 6.17 4.61 2.82
N ALA A 64 6.24 5.89 2.44
CA ALA A 64 5.27 6.91 2.82
C ALA A 64 4.63 7.45 1.54
N VAL A 65 3.38 7.10 1.30
CA VAL A 65 2.69 7.34 0.03
C VAL A 65 1.60 8.37 0.25
N SER A 66 1.67 9.48 -0.49
CA SER A 66 0.56 10.44 -0.55
C SER A 66 -0.52 9.92 -1.47
N VAL A 67 -1.74 9.78 -0.94
CA VAL A 67 -2.94 9.45 -1.68
C VAL A 67 -3.78 10.72 -1.80
N THR A 68 -4.13 11.06 -3.03
CA THR A 68 -5.03 12.16 -3.40
C THR A 68 -6.09 11.61 -4.34
N ASP A 69 -7.25 12.24 -4.35
CA ASP A 69 -8.36 12.01 -5.28
C ASP A 69 -8.15 12.65 -6.66
#